data_AF-A0A956TTI2-F1
#
_entry.id   AF-A0A956TTI2-F1
#
_cell.length_a   1.000
_cell.length_b   1.000
_cell.length_c   1.000
_cell.angle_alpha   90.00
_cell.angle_beta   90.00
_cell.angle_gamma   90.00
#
_symmetry.space_group_name_H-M   'P 1'
#
loop_
_entity.id
_entity.type
_entity.pdbx_description
1 polymer ?
#
loop_
_entity_poly.entity_id
_entity_poly.type
_entity_poly.pdbx_seq_one_letter_code
_entity_poly.pdbx_strand_id
1 'polypeptide(L)'
;MLLNAQEQERDERWYAIFTLEDGGKPVPVSAWDSKDHEGAKWLLQMINETSGHANAFNLATDSVSITMQRFMEMIEGQESFIHRLLNLPPLFEGGLEIMGKGLLHRDDFAINWSWVNGSGRRIQAEQRGAFLIVGRQKYWLSSHAYYLAKNLQSLQKTISTHQGFNEKLVEVSEFKRVLDMLPKEEQSRIQQSSDLAHLKLYYADSFRLEAIPENNTFNIRPVLLRRREEPETPDPIYESILPPAEQARYGARFSESTELLPHYNLGIGKYVILSDKLNKALAYVHKVQHASPEIRNEFLKNPKAFLSNDLDGVIDDEELDNIFSDRVIGIGEWKAKVIPWVKVPSQEWLPDGKLPKGIRGLQIGDKRVTLSATQAKELVAQIENAASAGSATVSFENQEIPANE
;
A
#
# COMPACT_ATOMS: atom_id res chain seq x y z
N MET A 1 -5.96 -13.86 53.97
CA MET A 1 -6.17 -12.54 53.35
C MET A 1 -6.53 -12.74 51.89
N LEU A 2 -7.32 -11.84 51.32
CA LEU A 2 -7.83 -11.95 49.96
C LEU A 2 -7.67 -10.61 49.26
N LEU A 3 -7.03 -10.58 48.10
CA LEU A 3 -7.04 -9.41 47.23
C LEU A 3 -8.21 -9.56 46.25
N ASN A 4 -9.18 -8.66 46.36
CA ASN A 4 -10.36 -8.62 45.51
C ASN A 4 -10.16 -7.62 44.37
N ALA A 5 -10.51 -8.02 43.15
CA ALA A 5 -10.50 -7.16 41.97
C ALA A 5 -11.93 -6.92 41.47
N GLN A 6 -12.31 -5.66 41.34
CA GLN A 6 -13.64 -5.23 40.89
C GLN A 6 -13.55 -4.24 39.74
N GLU A 7 -14.55 -4.25 38.87
CA GLU A 7 -14.74 -3.26 37.82
C GLU A 7 -15.55 -2.07 38.33
N GLN A 8 -15.21 -0.88 37.88
CA GLN A 8 -16.07 0.29 38.04
C GLN A 8 -15.98 1.18 36.82
N GLU A 9 -17.11 1.69 36.36
CA GLU A 9 -17.16 2.71 35.32
C GLU A 9 -17.17 4.11 35.95
N ARG A 10 -16.32 5.01 35.46
CA ARG A 10 -16.29 6.44 35.82
C ARG A 10 -15.95 7.24 34.56
N ASP A 11 -16.73 8.27 34.25
CA ASP A 11 -16.52 9.14 33.08
C ASP A 11 -16.31 8.36 31.77
N GLU A 12 -17.20 7.38 31.49
CA GLU A 12 -17.14 6.49 30.32
C GLU A 12 -15.86 5.64 30.21
N ARG A 13 -15.13 5.48 31.32
CA ARG A 13 -13.92 4.65 31.40
C ARG A 13 -14.05 3.58 32.47
N TRP A 14 -13.62 2.37 32.13
CA TRP A 14 -13.54 1.27 33.07
C TRP A 14 -12.25 1.33 33.90
N TYR A 15 -12.37 1.05 35.19
CA TYR A 15 -11.28 0.96 36.15
C TYR A 15 -11.26 -0.44 36.75
N ALA A 16 -10.05 -0.96 37.00
CA ALA A 16 -9.83 -2.08 37.89
C ALA A 16 -9.55 -1.52 39.30
N ILE A 17 -10.30 -2.00 40.29
CA ILE A 17 -10.19 -1.60 41.70
C ILE A 17 -9.76 -2.80 42.49
N PHE A 18 -8.67 -2.65 43.23
CA PHE A 18 -8.09 -3.67 44.07
C PHE A 18 -8.28 -3.31 45.54
N THR A 19 -8.81 -4.25 46.32
CA THR A 19 -9.02 -4.12 47.77
C THR A 19 -8.47 -5.34 48.47
N LEU A 20 -7.56 -5.16 49.42
CA LEU A 20 -7.03 -6.23 50.25
C LEU A 20 -7.91 -6.41 51.49
N GLU A 21 -8.38 -7.62 51.74
CA GLU A 21 -9.25 -7.95 52.87
C GLU A 21 -8.60 -8.94 53.83
N ASP A 22 -8.79 -8.69 55.12
CA ASP A 22 -8.39 -9.56 56.23
C ASP A 22 -9.62 -9.86 57.10
N GLY A 23 -10.08 -11.12 57.09
CA GLY A 23 -11.32 -11.51 57.77
C GLY A 23 -12.57 -10.77 57.28
N GLY A 24 -12.63 -10.40 55.99
CA GLY A 24 -13.75 -9.67 55.38
C GLY A 24 -13.80 -8.18 55.68
N LYS A 25 -12.74 -7.61 56.28
CA LYS A 25 -12.58 -6.16 56.46
C LYS A 25 -11.49 -5.64 55.53
N PRO A 26 -11.69 -4.46 54.91
CA PRO A 26 -10.66 -3.84 54.09
C PRO A 26 -9.45 -3.46 54.94
N VAL A 27 -8.27 -3.67 54.37
CA VAL A 27 -6.98 -3.27 54.94
C VAL A 27 -6.56 -1.96 54.27
N PRO A 28 -6.19 -0.92 55.04
CA PRO A 28 -5.70 0.33 54.47
C PRO A 28 -4.47 0.12 53.59
N VAL A 29 -4.39 0.82 52.45
CA VAL A 29 -3.31 0.69 51.46
C VAL A 29 -1.93 0.94 52.09
N SER A 30 -1.85 1.86 53.05
CA SER A 30 -0.63 2.15 53.80
C SER A 30 -0.08 0.96 54.60
N ALA A 31 -0.91 -0.05 54.88
CA ALA A 31 -0.54 -1.25 55.60
C ALA A 31 -0.29 -2.47 54.68
N TRP A 32 -0.50 -2.36 53.37
CA TRP A 32 -0.43 -3.50 52.45
C TRP A 32 0.96 -4.15 52.41
N ASP A 33 2.04 -3.36 52.46
CA ASP A 33 3.42 -3.88 52.44
C ASP A 33 3.72 -4.80 53.63
N SER A 34 3.14 -4.48 54.79
CA SER A 34 3.32 -5.22 56.05
C SER A 34 2.55 -6.53 56.14
N LYS A 35 1.63 -6.81 55.19
CA LYS A 35 0.65 -7.90 55.28
C LYS A 35 1.02 -9.19 54.55
N ASP A 36 2.26 -9.29 54.08
CA ASP A 36 2.83 -10.46 53.39
C ASP A 36 1.96 -11.06 52.26
N HIS A 37 1.22 -10.21 51.55
CA HIS A 37 0.41 -10.62 50.40
C HIS A 37 1.13 -10.24 49.10
N GLU A 38 1.60 -11.22 48.34
CA GLU A 38 2.43 -11.03 47.14
C GLU A 38 1.78 -10.07 46.13
N GLY A 39 0.48 -10.23 45.84
CA GLY A 39 -0.22 -9.33 44.89
C GLY A 39 -0.37 -7.89 45.36
N ALA A 40 -0.50 -7.67 46.68
CA ALA A 40 -0.60 -6.31 47.22
C ALA A 40 0.77 -5.62 47.17
N LYS A 41 1.85 -6.35 47.49
CA LYS A 41 3.23 -5.89 47.34
C LYS A 41 3.57 -5.56 45.89
N TRP A 42 3.16 -6.43 44.95
CA TRP A 42 3.35 -6.17 43.51
C TRP A 42 2.63 -4.90 43.06
N LEU A 43 1.37 -4.68 43.46
CA LEU A 43 0.65 -3.44 43.14
C LEU A 43 1.38 -2.20 43.69
N LEU A 44 1.87 -2.24 44.94
CA LEU A 44 2.65 -1.15 45.52
C LEU A 44 3.95 -0.88 44.77
N GLN A 45 4.65 -1.94 44.36
CA GLN A 45 5.87 -1.82 43.55
C GLN A 45 5.56 -1.13 42.21
N MET A 46 4.52 -1.56 41.50
CA MET A 46 4.13 -0.96 40.22
C MET A 46 3.77 0.52 40.36
N ILE A 47 3.09 0.91 41.44
CA ILE A 47 2.76 2.31 41.74
C ILE A 47 4.03 3.15 41.90
N ASN A 48 5.00 2.64 42.67
CA ASN A 48 6.27 3.34 42.90
C ASN A 48 7.09 3.48 41.60
N GLU A 49 7.12 2.44 40.76
CA GLU A 49 7.84 2.44 39.48
C GLU A 49 7.21 3.38 38.43
N THR A 50 5.89 3.59 38.48
CA THR A 50 5.18 4.47 37.53
C THR A 50 5.06 5.93 37.98
N SER A 51 5.59 6.30 39.15
CA SER A 51 5.46 7.64 39.76
C SER A 51 6.09 8.80 38.95
N GLY A 52 6.84 8.53 37.88
CA GLY A 52 7.39 9.54 36.94
C GLY A 52 6.50 9.85 35.72
N HIS A 53 5.45 9.05 35.47
CA HIS A 53 4.47 9.27 34.41
C HIS A 53 3.14 9.63 35.09
N ALA A 54 2.47 10.70 34.68
CA ALA A 54 1.24 11.24 35.28
C ALA A 54 0.37 10.15 35.96
N ASN A 55 0.31 10.19 37.31
CA ASN A 55 -0.24 9.16 38.21
C ASN A 55 -1.28 8.21 37.57
N ALA A 56 -0.80 7.08 37.06
CA ALA A 56 -1.64 6.05 36.44
C ALA A 56 -2.59 5.36 37.43
N PHE A 57 -2.24 5.41 38.73
CA PHE A 57 -2.98 4.84 39.83
C PHE A 57 -3.62 5.93 40.69
N ASN A 58 -4.84 5.67 41.15
CA ASN A 58 -5.52 6.47 42.16
C ASN A 58 -5.57 5.67 43.46
N LEU A 59 -5.02 6.26 44.52
CA LEU A 59 -4.89 5.68 45.84
C LEU A 59 -6.02 6.23 46.72
N ALA A 60 -6.94 5.36 47.12
CA ALA A 60 -7.87 5.64 48.21
C ALA A 60 -7.32 5.03 49.51
N THR A 61 -7.97 5.32 50.64
CA THR A 61 -7.57 4.80 51.96
C THR A 61 -7.43 3.28 51.95
N ASP A 62 -8.37 2.57 51.31
CA ASP A 62 -8.53 1.12 51.40
C ASP A 62 -8.43 0.40 50.05
N SER A 63 -8.21 1.14 48.95
CA SER A 63 -8.20 0.57 47.61
C SER A 63 -7.24 1.28 46.68
N VAL A 64 -6.71 0.52 45.73
CA VAL A 64 -5.94 1.03 44.59
C VAL A 64 -6.80 0.91 43.35
N SER A 65 -6.93 1.98 42.55
CA SER A 65 -7.58 1.90 41.24
C SER A 65 -6.67 2.33 40.10
N ILE A 66 -6.87 1.73 38.94
CA ILE A 66 -6.13 1.99 37.70
C ILE A 66 -7.11 1.90 36.53
N THR A 67 -6.90 2.71 35.49
CA THR A 67 -7.71 2.58 34.27
C THR A 67 -7.49 1.20 33.65
N MET A 68 -8.57 0.57 33.17
CA MET A 68 -8.49 -0.78 32.60
C MET A 68 -7.52 -0.82 31.41
N GLN A 69 -7.50 0.22 30.59
CA GLN A 69 -6.53 0.33 29.50
C GLN A 69 -5.09 0.25 30.01
N ARG A 70 -4.73 1.08 30.99
CA ARG A 70 -3.35 1.09 31.51
C ARG A 70 -2.98 -0.21 32.20
N PHE A 71 -3.93 -0.80 32.91
CA PHE A 71 -3.72 -2.10 33.53
C PHE A 71 -3.45 -3.19 32.49
N MET A 72 -4.22 -3.23 31.39
CA MET A 72 -4.01 -4.21 30.32
C MET A 72 -2.66 -4.01 29.59
N GLU A 73 -2.22 -2.76 29.37
CA GLU A 73 -0.89 -2.45 28.82
C GLU A 73 0.24 -2.96 29.72
N MET A 74 0.06 -2.89 31.03
CA MET A 74 1.07 -3.30 32.01
C MET A 74 1.22 -4.82 32.14
N ILE A 75 0.13 -5.57 31.95
CA ILE A 75 0.12 -7.03 32.14
C ILE A 75 0.31 -7.82 30.84
N GLU A 76 0.40 -7.12 29.71
CA GLU A 76 0.55 -7.73 28.38
C GLU A 76 1.77 -8.66 28.32
N GLY A 77 1.55 -9.91 27.94
CA GLY A 77 2.58 -10.95 27.87
C GLY A 77 2.94 -11.59 29.22
N GLN A 78 2.31 -11.18 30.33
CA GLN A 78 2.53 -11.74 31.67
C GLN A 78 1.22 -12.19 32.35
N GLU A 79 0.14 -12.35 31.58
CA GLU A 79 -1.22 -12.46 32.09
C GLU A 79 -1.36 -13.62 33.06
N SER A 80 -0.86 -14.82 32.71
CA SER A 80 -0.99 -16.03 33.55
C SER A 80 -0.32 -15.89 34.93
N PHE A 81 0.78 -15.14 35.01
CA PHE A 81 1.46 -14.88 36.27
C PHE A 81 0.67 -13.88 37.13
N ILE A 82 0.31 -12.74 36.53
CA ILE A 82 -0.43 -11.67 37.20
C ILE A 82 -1.82 -12.13 37.64
N HIS A 83 -2.46 -13.03 36.88
CA HIS A 83 -3.77 -13.57 37.20
C HIS A 83 -3.82 -14.29 38.54
N ARG A 84 -2.82 -15.13 38.80
CA ARG A 84 -2.68 -15.86 40.07
C ARG A 84 -2.30 -14.90 41.20
N LEU A 85 -1.38 -13.99 40.90
CA LEU A 85 -0.85 -13.03 41.86
C LEU A 85 -1.94 -12.10 42.40
N LEU A 86 -2.85 -11.64 41.54
CA LEU A 86 -3.92 -10.71 41.87
C LEU A 86 -5.28 -11.37 42.10
N ASN A 87 -5.34 -12.71 42.07
CA ASN A 87 -6.55 -13.50 42.25
C ASN A 87 -7.70 -13.04 41.30
N LEU A 88 -7.38 -12.84 40.03
CA LEU A 88 -8.34 -12.43 39.01
C LEU A 88 -9.29 -13.59 38.62
N PRO A 89 -10.52 -13.30 38.16
CA PRO A 89 -11.46 -14.33 37.70
C PRO A 89 -10.90 -15.13 36.52
N PRO A 90 -11.22 -16.42 36.34
CA PRO A 90 -10.62 -17.29 35.31
C PRO A 90 -10.61 -16.66 33.90
N LEU A 91 -9.56 -16.96 33.12
CA LEU A 91 -9.46 -16.48 31.75
C LEU A 91 -10.62 -17.01 30.91
N PHE A 92 -11.13 -16.17 30.00
CA PHE A 92 -12.13 -16.58 29.04
C PHE A 92 -11.47 -17.40 27.92
N GLU A 93 -11.87 -18.66 27.77
CA GLU A 93 -11.33 -19.60 26.78
C GLU A 93 -12.10 -19.62 25.45
N GLY A 94 -13.11 -18.75 25.31
CA GLY A 94 -13.86 -18.58 24.07
C GLY A 94 -13.17 -17.64 23.08
N GLY A 95 -13.94 -17.10 22.16
CA GLY A 95 -13.43 -16.19 21.13
C GLY A 95 -14.45 -15.14 20.69
N LEU A 96 -14.15 -14.50 19.57
CA LEU A 96 -15.00 -13.52 18.91
C LEU A 96 -15.35 -14.02 17.51
N GLU A 97 -16.62 -13.92 17.15
CA GLU A 97 -17.09 -14.09 15.78
C GLU A 97 -17.42 -12.71 15.22
N ILE A 98 -16.87 -12.38 14.04
CA ILE A 98 -17.05 -11.09 13.37
C ILE A 98 -17.78 -11.32 12.05
N MET A 99 -18.84 -10.57 11.80
CA MET A 99 -19.68 -10.67 10.61
C MET A 99 -19.80 -9.32 9.91
N GLY A 100 -19.54 -9.29 8.61
CA GLY A 100 -20.02 -8.22 7.74
C GLY A 100 -21.48 -8.47 7.35
N LYS A 101 -22.30 -7.43 7.34
CA LYS A 101 -23.65 -7.47 6.77
C LYS A 101 -23.75 -6.39 5.69
N GLY A 102 -24.26 -6.76 4.52
CA GLY A 102 -24.37 -5.85 3.38
C GLY A 102 -23.06 -5.72 2.59
N LEU A 103 -23.05 -4.84 1.61
CA LEU A 103 -21.87 -4.58 0.76
C LEU A 103 -21.22 -3.27 1.20
N LEU A 104 -19.89 -3.22 1.36
CA LEU A 104 -19.17 -2.06 1.90
C LEU A 104 -19.49 -0.72 1.21
N HIS A 105 -19.82 -0.73 -0.09
CA HIS A 105 -20.17 0.46 -0.88
C HIS A 105 -21.62 0.92 -0.72
N ARG A 106 -22.42 0.22 0.08
CA ARG A 106 -23.81 0.57 0.36
C ARG A 106 -23.94 1.14 1.77
N ASP A 107 -24.93 2.00 1.94
CA ASP A 107 -25.19 2.66 3.21
C ASP A 107 -25.60 1.66 4.31
N ASP A 108 -26.15 0.51 3.92
CA ASP A 108 -26.57 -0.58 4.81
C ASP A 108 -25.44 -1.49 5.31
N PHE A 109 -24.19 -1.20 4.93
CA PHE A 109 -23.04 -1.95 5.43
C PHE A 109 -22.89 -1.79 6.95
N ALA A 110 -22.86 -2.92 7.65
CA ALA A 110 -22.65 -2.97 9.09
C ALA A 110 -21.67 -4.08 9.46
N ILE A 111 -20.85 -3.82 10.47
CA ILE A 111 -20.04 -4.85 11.13
C ILE A 111 -20.74 -5.22 12.43
N ASN A 112 -21.01 -6.51 12.60
CA ASN A 112 -21.52 -7.08 13.83
C ASN A 112 -20.51 -8.07 14.37
N TRP A 113 -20.47 -8.23 15.68
CA TRP A 113 -19.62 -9.23 16.30
C TRP A 113 -20.31 -9.80 17.54
N SER A 114 -19.91 -11.00 17.94
CA SER A 114 -20.42 -11.67 19.14
C SER A 114 -19.37 -12.53 19.79
N TRP A 115 -19.42 -12.61 21.12
CA TRP A 115 -18.64 -13.60 21.86
C TRP A 115 -19.11 -15.01 21.52
N VAL A 116 -18.17 -15.94 21.40
CA VAL A 116 -18.42 -17.37 21.22
C VAL A 116 -17.71 -18.16 22.32
N ASN A 117 -18.31 -19.26 22.76
CA ASN A 117 -17.67 -20.17 23.72
C ASN A 117 -16.63 -21.08 23.04
N GLY A 118 -15.96 -21.94 23.81
CA GLY A 118 -14.96 -22.89 23.28
C GLY A 118 -15.51 -23.90 22.26
N SER A 119 -16.83 -24.08 22.15
CA SER A 119 -17.47 -24.88 21.10
C SER A 119 -17.87 -24.07 19.85
N GLY A 120 -17.50 -22.78 19.77
CA GLY A 120 -17.82 -21.90 18.65
C GLY A 120 -19.27 -21.39 18.62
N ARG A 121 -20.06 -21.60 19.70
CA ARG A 121 -21.44 -21.14 19.77
C ARG A 121 -21.50 -19.72 20.33
N ARG A 122 -22.29 -18.85 19.70
CA ARG A 122 -22.56 -17.50 20.20
C ARG A 122 -23.13 -17.53 21.61
N ILE A 123 -22.61 -16.64 22.45
CA ILE A 123 -23.07 -16.44 23.82
C ILE A 123 -23.50 -14.99 24.03
N GLN A 124 -24.47 -14.82 24.93
CA GLN A 124 -24.81 -13.51 25.47
C GLN A 124 -23.84 -13.22 26.60
N ALA A 125 -23.04 -12.16 26.43
CA ALA A 125 -22.04 -11.76 27.40
C ALA A 125 -22.01 -10.24 27.52
N GLU A 126 -21.81 -9.76 28.74
CA GLU A 126 -21.64 -8.34 29.03
C GLU A 126 -20.15 -8.08 29.30
N GLN A 127 -19.54 -7.21 28.49
CA GLN A 127 -18.15 -6.80 28.69
C GLN A 127 -18.10 -5.54 29.56
N ARG A 128 -17.36 -5.60 30.67
CA ARG A 128 -17.08 -4.48 31.57
C ARG A 128 -15.57 -4.29 31.71
N GLY A 129 -14.99 -3.47 30.86
CA GLY A 129 -13.53 -3.38 30.72
C GLY A 129 -12.94 -4.71 30.24
N ALA A 130 -12.00 -5.28 30.99
CA ALA A 130 -11.43 -6.61 30.74
C ALA A 130 -12.23 -7.75 31.39
N PHE A 131 -13.28 -7.44 32.17
CA PHE A 131 -14.15 -8.48 32.71
C PHE A 131 -15.24 -8.84 31.68
N LEU A 132 -15.50 -10.14 31.54
CA LEU A 132 -16.58 -10.66 30.72
C LEU A 132 -17.57 -11.44 31.60
N ILE A 133 -18.83 -11.01 31.62
CA ILE A 133 -19.89 -11.63 32.42
C ILE A 133 -20.72 -12.51 31.50
N VAL A 134 -20.74 -13.81 31.78
CA VAL A 134 -21.51 -14.81 31.04
C VAL A 134 -22.48 -15.49 32.01
N GLY A 135 -23.75 -15.05 31.98
CA GLY A 135 -24.75 -15.49 32.95
C GLY A 135 -24.37 -15.10 34.38
N ARG A 136 -24.04 -16.08 35.22
CA ARG A 136 -23.62 -15.86 36.63
C ARG A 136 -22.10 -15.92 36.82
N GLN A 137 -21.36 -16.25 35.77
CA GLN A 137 -19.90 -16.42 35.85
C GLN A 137 -19.22 -15.16 35.34
N LYS A 138 -18.11 -14.81 36.01
CA LYS A 138 -17.24 -13.70 35.65
C LYS A 138 -15.92 -14.27 35.16
N TYR A 139 -15.48 -13.79 34.01
CA TYR A 139 -14.23 -14.17 33.37
C TYR A 139 -13.34 -12.94 33.17
N TRP A 140 -12.05 -13.18 32.95
CA TRP A 140 -11.09 -12.18 32.54
C TRP A 140 -10.71 -12.36 31.07
N LEU A 141 -10.64 -11.26 30.33
CA LEU A 141 -10.20 -11.25 28.94
C LEU A 141 -8.67 -11.18 28.88
N SER A 142 -8.06 -11.91 27.96
CA SER A 142 -6.66 -11.66 27.62
C SER A 142 -6.49 -10.24 27.05
N SER A 143 -5.26 -9.71 27.12
CA SER A 143 -4.87 -8.46 26.44
C SER A 143 -5.37 -8.42 25.00
N HIS A 144 -5.09 -9.49 24.25
CA HIS A 144 -5.48 -9.66 22.86
C HIS A 144 -7.00 -9.58 22.67
N ALA A 145 -7.77 -10.32 23.47
CA ALA A 145 -9.23 -10.32 23.36
C ALA A 145 -9.83 -8.96 23.76
N TYR A 146 -9.27 -8.30 24.78
CA TYR A 146 -9.68 -6.98 25.22
C TYR A 146 -9.45 -5.91 24.14
N TYR A 147 -8.24 -5.83 23.57
CA TYR A 147 -7.93 -4.85 22.52
C TYR A 147 -8.70 -5.13 21.23
N LEU A 148 -8.87 -6.40 20.84
CA LEU A 148 -9.65 -6.76 19.67
C LEU A 148 -11.13 -6.34 19.83
N ALA A 149 -11.75 -6.63 20.97
CA ALA A 149 -13.13 -6.22 21.26
C ALA A 149 -13.28 -4.68 21.30
N LYS A 150 -12.33 -3.96 21.90
CA LYS A 150 -12.32 -2.49 21.94
C LYS A 150 -12.21 -1.90 20.52
N ASN A 151 -11.33 -2.44 19.70
CA ASN A 151 -11.16 -2.00 18.31
C ASN A 151 -12.40 -2.32 17.46
N LEU A 152 -13.04 -3.48 17.68
CA LEU A 152 -14.31 -3.83 17.03
C LEU A 152 -15.47 -2.90 17.43
N GLN A 153 -15.58 -2.53 18.70
CA GLN A 153 -16.59 -1.55 19.16
C GLN A 153 -16.35 -0.18 18.53
N SER A 154 -15.09 0.28 18.50
CA SER A 154 -14.72 1.52 17.83
C SER A 154 -15.10 1.48 16.35
N LEU A 155 -14.70 0.43 15.64
CA LEU A 155 -15.01 0.23 14.24
C LEU A 155 -16.52 0.20 13.95
N GLN A 156 -17.29 -0.54 14.76
CA GLN A 156 -18.74 -0.62 14.61
C GLN A 156 -19.40 0.74 14.78
N LYS A 157 -19.01 1.51 15.81
CA LYS A 157 -19.49 2.87 16.04
C LYS A 157 -19.14 3.77 14.86
N THR A 158 -17.88 3.74 14.43
CA THR A 158 -17.36 4.62 13.39
C THR A 158 -17.96 4.32 12.02
N ILE A 159 -18.14 3.05 11.64
CA ILE A 159 -18.82 2.67 10.39
C ILE A 159 -20.29 3.09 10.39
N SER A 160 -20.95 3.03 11.55
CA SER A 160 -22.36 3.43 11.68
C SER A 160 -22.54 4.95 11.57
N THR A 161 -21.53 5.74 11.93
CA THR A 161 -21.58 7.21 11.86
C THR A 161 -21.19 7.76 10.49
N HIS A 162 -20.31 7.08 9.77
CA HIS A 162 -19.87 7.53 8.44
C HIS A 162 -20.91 7.21 7.37
N GLN A 163 -21.23 8.20 6.54
CA GLN A 163 -22.15 8.06 5.41
C GLN A 163 -21.38 7.74 4.12
N GLY A 164 -20.09 8.11 4.04
CA GLY A 164 -19.27 7.91 2.85
C GLY A 164 -18.62 6.52 2.80
N PHE A 165 -18.67 5.88 1.63
CA PHE A 165 -17.93 4.65 1.34
C PHE A 165 -16.43 4.79 1.66
N ASN A 166 -15.84 5.96 1.38
CA ASN A 166 -14.41 6.24 1.56
C ASN A 166 -13.99 6.19 3.03
N GLU A 167 -14.79 6.82 3.89
CA GLU A 167 -14.56 6.88 5.33
C GLU A 167 -14.68 5.48 5.93
N LYS A 168 -15.73 4.73 5.53
CA LYS A 168 -15.89 3.31 5.92
C LYS A 168 -14.71 2.46 5.48
N LEU A 169 -14.17 2.70 4.27
CA LEU A 169 -13.05 1.92 3.75
C LEU A 169 -11.75 2.18 4.52
N VAL A 170 -11.46 3.43 4.89
CA VAL A 170 -10.28 3.78 5.71
C VAL A 170 -10.34 3.05 7.06
N GLU A 171 -11.50 3.10 7.73
CA GLU A 171 -11.71 2.47 9.03
C GLU A 171 -11.58 0.94 8.98
N VAL A 172 -12.17 0.31 7.97
CA VAL A 172 -12.00 -1.14 7.73
C VAL A 172 -10.54 -1.48 7.44
N SER A 173 -9.81 -0.58 6.78
CA SER A 173 -8.40 -0.77 6.42
C SER A 173 -7.48 -0.70 7.65
N GLU A 174 -7.71 0.22 8.57
CA GLU A 174 -6.97 0.29 9.84
C GLU A 174 -7.30 -0.90 10.74
N PHE A 175 -8.56 -1.34 10.76
CA PHE A 175 -8.92 -2.58 11.45
C PHE A 175 -8.23 -3.81 10.87
N LYS A 176 -8.08 -3.88 9.54
CA LYS A 176 -7.37 -4.98 8.89
C LYS A 176 -5.91 -5.06 9.33
N ARG A 177 -5.23 -3.93 9.51
CA ARG A 177 -3.86 -3.90 10.07
C ARG A 177 -3.81 -4.52 11.47
N VAL A 178 -4.81 -4.26 12.32
CA VAL A 178 -4.92 -4.88 13.64
C VAL A 178 -5.11 -6.40 13.51
N LEU A 179 -5.93 -6.88 12.57
CA LEU A 179 -6.08 -8.31 12.30
C LEU A 179 -4.79 -8.96 11.80
N ASP A 180 -4.04 -8.28 10.95
CA ASP A 180 -2.76 -8.76 10.40
C ASP A 180 -1.64 -8.85 11.48
N MET A 181 -1.82 -8.18 12.63
CA MET A 181 -0.93 -8.29 13.79
C MET A 181 -1.25 -9.49 14.70
N LEU A 182 -2.40 -10.15 14.52
CA LEU A 182 -2.75 -11.34 15.31
C LEU A 182 -1.84 -12.53 14.95
N PRO A 183 -1.66 -13.51 15.86
CA PRO A 183 -0.97 -14.77 15.54
C PRO A 183 -1.57 -15.47 14.32
N LYS A 184 -0.74 -16.18 13.53
CA LYS A 184 -1.16 -16.80 12.25
C LYS A 184 -2.30 -17.79 12.41
N GLU A 185 -2.36 -18.49 13.53
CA GLU A 185 -3.42 -19.43 13.88
C GLU A 185 -4.77 -18.69 14.05
N GLU A 186 -4.76 -17.54 14.70
CA GLU A 186 -5.94 -16.70 14.92
C GLU A 186 -6.38 -16.00 13.62
N GLN A 187 -5.42 -15.53 12.82
CA GLN A 187 -5.72 -15.05 11.46
C GLN A 187 -6.43 -16.12 10.61
N SER A 188 -5.94 -17.38 10.66
CA SER A 188 -6.49 -18.49 9.88
C SER A 188 -7.90 -18.87 10.31
N ARG A 189 -8.21 -18.79 11.61
CA ARG A 189 -9.56 -19.05 12.14
C ARG A 189 -10.55 -17.95 11.73
N ILE A 190 -10.14 -16.69 11.84
CA ILE A 190 -10.95 -15.52 11.42
C ILE A 190 -11.18 -15.56 9.90
N GLN A 191 -10.17 -16.02 9.13
CA GLN A 191 -10.28 -16.13 7.68
C GLN A 191 -11.33 -17.12 7.20
N GLN A 192 -11.65 -18.12 8.02
CA GLN A 192 -12.63 -19.16 7.70
C GLN A 192 -14.05 -18.80 8.11
N SER A 193 -14.25 -17.77 8.96
CA SER A 193 -15.53 -17.49 9.62
C SER A 193 -16.22 -16.17 9.23
N SER A 194 -15.74 -15.41 8.23
CA SER A 194 -16.23 -14.05 8.03
C SER A 194 -16.14 -13.51 6.59
N ASP A 195 -17.16 -12.78 6.14
CA ASP A 195 -17.12 -12.00 4.89
C ASP A 195 -16.06 -10.88 4.91
N LEU A 196 -15.60 -10.43 6.09
CA LEU A 196 -14.47 -9.50 6.22
C LEU A 196 -13.14 -10.16 5.81
N ALA A 197 -13.04 -11.49 5.93
CA ALA A 197 -11.85 -12.25 5.51
C ALA A 197 -11.66 -12.29 3.98
N HIS A 198 -12.72 -12.01 3.23
CA HIS A 198 -12.66 -11.98 1.76
C HIS A 198 -12.32 -10.59 1.19
N LEU A 199 -12.06 -9.59 2.05
CA LEU A 199 -11.61 -8.26 1.63
C LEU A 199 -10.10 -8.23 1.35
N LYS A 200 -9.71 -8.07 0.08
CA LYS A 200 -8.35 -7.75 -0.35
C LYS A 200 -8.22 -6.24 -0.56
N LEU A 201 -7.33 -5.63 0.22
CA LEU A 201 -6.99 -4.22 0.13
C LEU A 201 -5.57 -4.11 -0.41
N TYR A 202 -5.40 -3.37 -1.50
CA TYR A 202 -4.11 -3.04 -2.09
C TYR A 202 -3.79 -1.59 -1.74
N TYR A 203 -2.56 -1.31 -1.27
CA TYR A 203 -2.12 0.03 -0.89
C TYR A 203 -1.02 0.49 -1.84
N ALA A 204 -1.39 1.33 -2.79
CA ALA A 204 -0.42 1.88 -3.73
C ALA A 204 0.18 3.17 -3.14
N ASP A 205 1.50 3.23 -3.11
CA ASP A 205 2.28 4.41 -2.72
C ASP A 205 3.03 5.03 -3.89
N SER A 206 3.15 4.30 -4.99
CA SER A 206 3.92 4.69 -6.16
C SER A 206 3.24 4.25 -7.46
N PHE A 207 3.69 4.81 -8.59
CA PHE A 207 3.18 4.46 -9.91
C PHE A 207 4.27 4.59 -10.99
N ARG A 208 3.97 3.99 -12.14
CA ARG A 208 4.64 4.27 -13.42
C ARG A 208 3.62 4.54 -14.50
N LEU A 209 4.07 5.03 -15.64
CA LEU A 209 3.24 5.29 -16.80
C LEU A 209 3.41 4.21 -17.86
N GLU A 210 2.30 3.81 -18.46
CA GLU A 210 2.25 2.97 -19.63
C GLU A 210 1.62 3.75 -20.79
N ALA A 211 2.32 3.79 -21.92
CA ALA A 211 1.84 4.41 -23.14
C ALA A 211 1.15 3.36 -24.00
N ILE A 212 -0.17 3.48 -24.15
CA ILE A 212 -0.99 2.56 -24.92
C ILE A 212 -1.26 3.19 -26.29
N PRO A 213 -0.86 2.56 -27.41
CA PRO A 213 -1.15 3.09 -28.74
C PRO A 213 -2.65 3.28 -28.96
N GLU A 214 -3.05 4.46 -29.44
CA GLU A 214 -4.43 4.80 -29.75
C GLU A 214 -4.44 5.70 -31.00
N ASN A 215 -4.87 5.15 -32.14
CA ASN A 215 -4.82 5.83 -33.44
C ASN A 215 -3.41 6.44 -33.69
N ASN A 216 -3.35 7.72 -34.08
CA ASN A 216 -2.11 8.46 -34.34
C ASN A 216 -1.52 9.12 -33.06
N THR A 217 -1.86 8.60 -31.87
CA THR A 217 -1.42 9.10 -30.56
C THR A 217 -1.29 7.95 -29.54
N PHE A 218 -1.08 8.30 -28.28
CA PHE A 218 -1.02 7.37 -27.16
C PHE A 218 -2.03 7.77 -26.08
N ASN A 219 -2.69 6.78 -25.50
CA ASN A 219 -3.36 6.92 -24.24
C ASN A 219 -2.38 6.64 -23.10
N ILE A 220 -2.55 7.31 -21.98
CA ILE A 220 -1.66 7.25 -20.82
C ILE A 220 -2.38 6.46 -19.73
N ARG A 221 -1.78 5.36 -19.27
CA ARG A 221 -2.34 4.55 -18.18
C ARG A 221 -1.37 4.49 -17.00
N PRO A 222 -1.80 4.86 -15.79
CA PRO A 222 -1.01 4.61 -14.59
C PRO A 222 -1.04 3.13 -14.22
N VAL A 223 0.14 2.59 -13.89
CA VAL A 223 0.29 1.26 -13.28
C VAL A 223 0.70 1.45 -11.83
N LEU A 224 -0.09 0.90 -10.92
CA LEU A 224 0.11 1.07 -9.48
C LEU A 224 1.21 0.15 -8.98
N LEU A 225 2.13 0.73 -8.23
CA LEU A 225 3.32 0.07 -7.72
C LEU A 225 3.36 0.15 -6.19
N ARG A 226 4.24 -0.68 -5.63
CA ARG A 226 4.74 -0.58 -4.27
C ARG A 226 6.24 -0.32 -4.33
N ARG A 227 6.70 0.72 -3.63
CA ARG A 227 8.14 0.98 -3.42
C ARG A 227 8.63 0.15 -2.23
N ARG A 228 9.78 -0.51 -2.39
CA ARG A 228 10.49 -1.20 -1.30
C ARG A 228 11.96 -0.81 -1.33
N GLU A 229 12.49 -0.51 -0.16
CA GLU A 229 13.94 -0.37 0.05
C GLU A 229 14.53 -1.75 0.34
N GLU A 230 15.57 -2.14 -0.40
CA GLU A 230 16.32 -3.36 -0.11
C GLU A 230 17.68 -3.00 0.49
N PRO A 231 18.07 -3.62 1.62
CA PRO A 231 19.33 -3.27 2.30
C PRO A 231 20.59 -3.43 1.42
N GLU A 232 20.50 -4.28 0.39
CA GLU A 232 21.62 -4.65 -0.47
C GLU A 232 21.63 -3.91 -1.82
N THR A 233 20.62 -3.08 -2.11
CA THR A 233 20.55 -2.30 -3.35
C THR A 233 20.48 -0.80 -3.05
N PRO A 234 21.32 0.04 -3.68
CA PRO A 234 21.22 1.49 -3.51
C PRO A 234 19.95 2.08 -4.15
N ASP A 235 19.36 1.39 -5.13
CA ASP A 235 18.14 1.83 -5.80
C ASP A 235 16.89 1.14 -5.20
N PRO A 236 15.77 1.87 -5.06
CA PRO A 236 14.51 1.29 -4.60
C PRO A 236 13.90 0.38 -5.67
N ILE A 237 13.25 -0.70 -5.21
CA ILE A 237 12.55 -1.65 -6.09
C ILE A 237 11.08 -1.25 -6.15
N TYR A 238 10.57 -1.13 -7.38
CA TYR A 238 9.15 -0.90 -7.65
C TYR A 238 8.49 -2.16 -8.20
N GLU A 239 7.53 -2.69 -7.46
CA GLU A 239 6.79 -3.91 -7.83
C GLU A 239 5.33 -3.57 -8.13
N SER A 240 4.74 -4.20 -9.15
CA SER A 240 3.30 -4.03 -9.41
C SER A 240 2.48 -4.60 -8.26
N ILE A 241 1.60 -3.77 -7.69
CA ILE A 241 0.78 -4.19 -6.53
C ILE A 241 -0.50 -4.92 -6.93
N LEU A 242 -0.98 -4.66 -8.14
CA LEU A 242 -2.20 -5.27 -8.67
C LEU A 242 -1.88 -6.42 -9.63
N PRO A 243 -2.56 -7.57 -9.51
CA PRO A 243 -2.53 -8.57 -10.57
C PRO A 243 -3.10 -8.01 -11.89
N PRO A 244 -2.77 -8.61 -13.06
CA PRO A 244 -3.10 -8.01 -14.37
C PRO A 244 -4.59 -7.69 -14.58
N ALA A 245 -5.49 -8.55 -14.12
CA ALA A 245 -6.93 -8.36 -14.28
C ALA A 245 -7.45 -7.18 -13.43
N GLU A 246 -6.98 -7.07 -12.19
CA GLU A 246 -7.26 -5.97 -11.28
C GLU A 246 -6.66 -4.64 -11.78
N GLN A 247 -5.43 -4.68 -12.31
CA GLN A 247 -4.77 -3.51 -12.90
C GLN A 247 -5.54 -2.98 -14.12
N ALA A 248 -6.06 -3.88 -14.98
CA ALA A 248 -6.90 -3.49 -16.11
C ALA A 248 -8.20 -2.81 -15.65
N ARG A 249 -8.85 -3.33 -14.60
CA ARG A 249 -10.06 -2.73 -14.02
C ARG A 249 -9.81 -1.36 -13.41
N TYR A 250 -8.70 -1.20 -12.69
CA TYR A 250 -8.28 0.11 -12.19
C TYR A 250 -8.05 1.09 -13.34
N GLY A 251 -7.30 0.70 -14.38
CA GLY A 251 -7.01 1.57 -15.52
C GLY A 251 -8.26 2.00 -16.29
N ALA A 252 -9.24 1.11 -16.48
CA ALA A 252 -10.53 1.47 -17.08
C ALA A 252 -11.27 2.52 -16.25
N ARG A 253 -11.41 2.29 -14.93
CA ARG A 253 -12.06 3.23 -14.02
C ARG A 253 -11.36 4.58 -13.94
N PHE A 254 -10.03 4.57 -13.96
CA PHE A 254 -9.22 5.79 -13.99
C PHE A 254 -9.44 6.58 -15.27
N SER A 255 -9.58 5.91 -16.41
CA SER A 255 -9.78 6.59 -17.70
C SER A 255 -11.21 7.11 -17.88
N GLU A 256 -12.20 6.44 -17.28
CA GLU A 256 -13.62 6.79 -17.39
C GLU A 256 -14.08 7.79 -16.32
N SER A 257 -13.28 8.05 -15.29
CA SER A 257 -13.66 8.92 -14.19
C SER A 257 -13.70 10.40 -14.59
N THR A 258 -14.68 11.15 -14.07
CA THR A 258 -14.69 12.62 -14.15
C THR A 258 -13.91 13.27 -13.02
N GLU A 259 -13.80 12.59 -11.88
CA GLU A 259 -13.06 13.01 -10.69
C GLU A 259 -12.25 11.84 -10.14
N LEU A 260 -11.05 12.11 -9.64
CA LEU A 260 -10.23 11.09 -9.02
C LEU A 260 -10.66 10.81 -7.59
N LEU A 261 -10.79 9.52 -7.30
CA LEU A 261 -11.06 9.01 -5.97
C LEU A 261 -9.76 8.50 -5.34
N PRO A 262 -9.59 8.63 -4.00
CA PRO A 262 -8.43 8.09 -3.30
C PRO A 262 -8.45 6.55 -3.20
N HIS A 263 -9.44 5.88 -3.81
CA HIS A 263 -9.61 4.43 -3.75
C HIS A 263 -10.54 3.94 -4.87
N TYR A 264 -10.41 2.67 -5.26
CA TYR A 264 -11.17 2.07 -6.35
C TYR A 264 -11.59 0.64 -6.00
N ASN A 265 -12.81 0.26 -6.39
CA ASN A 265 -13.28 -1.12 -6.33
C ASN A 265 -12.77 -1.89 -7.56
N LEU A 266 -12.17 -3.07 -7.34
CA LEU A 266 -11.56 -3.91 -8.38
C LEU A 266 -12.36 -5.21 -8.62
N GLY A 267 -13.45 -5.41 -7.89
CA GLY A 267 -14.30 -6.59 -7.93
C GLY A 267 -14.86 -6.93 -6.55
N ILE A 268 -15.57 -8.06 -6.48
CA ILE A 268 -16.14 -8.56 -5.23
C ILE A 268 -15.02 -8.72 -4.20
N GLY A 269 -15.12 -7.96 -3.11
CA GLY A 269 -14.17 -7.97 -2.00
C GLY A 269 -12.77 -7.45 -2.34
N LYS A 270 -12.54 -6.74 -3.45
CA LYS A 270 -11.19 -6.25 -3.82
C LYS A 270 -11.19 -4.74 -4.01
N TYR A 271 -10.26 -4.06 -3.34
CA TYR A 271 -10.17 -2.60 -3.37
C TYR A 271 -8.71 -2.16 -3.42
N VAL A 272 -8.44 -1.04 -4.08
CA VAL A 272 -7.16 -0.35 -3.99
C VAL A 272 -7.35 1.00 -3.33
N ILE A 273 -6.41 1.38 -2.48
CA ILE A 273 -6.34 2.63 -1.75
C ILE A 273 -5.05 3.33 -2.18
N LEU A 274 -5.16 4.62 -2.47
CA LEU A 274 -4.07 5.49 -2.89
C LEU A 274 -3.67 6.38 -1.73
N SER A 275 -2.36 6.61 -1.56
CA SER A 275 -1.89 7.66 -0.64
C SER A 275 -2.34 9.05 -1.14
N ASP A 276 -2.46 10.03 -0.24
CA ASP A 276 -2.86 11.40 -0.60
C ASP A 276 -1.91 12.01 -1.65
N LYS A 277 -0.60 11.82 -1.47
CA LYS A 277 0.43 12.29 -2.41
C LYS A 277 0.31 11.61 -3.77
N LEU A 278 0.12 10.29 -3.79
CA LEU A 278 -0.09 9.54 -5.03
C LEU A 278 -1.36 10.02 -5.76
N ASN A 279 -2.44 10.26 -5.02
CA ASN A 279 -3.70 10.72 -5.61
C ASN A 279 -3.55 12.11 -6.25
N LYS A 280 -2.80 13.03 -5.63
CA LYS A 280 -2.49 14.36 -6.20
C LYS A 280 -1.66 14.24 -7.49
N ALA A 281 -0.61 13.41 -7.49
CA ALA A 281 0.19 13.19 -8.69
C ALA A 281 -0.63 12.55 -9.82
N LEU A 282 -1.49 11.58 -9.50
CA LEU A 282 -2.39 10.96 -10.47
C LEU A 282 -3.45 11.94 -11.00
N ALA A 283 -3.86 12.94 -10.23
CA ALA A 283 -4.79 13.99 -10.71
C ALA A 283 -4.22 14.77 -11.88
N TYR A 284 -2.91 15.05 -11.84
CA TYR A 284 -2.23 15.64 -12.98
C TYR A 284 -2.19 14.69 -14.18
N VAL A 285 -1.83 13.42 -13.97
CA VAL A 285 -1.82 12.40 -15.04
C VAL A 285 -3.20 12.28 -15.70
N HIS A 286 -4.27 12.31 -14.90
CA HIS A 286 -5.65 12.26 -15.36
C HIS A 286 -6.02 13.48 -16.22
N LYS A 287 -5.59 14.69 -15.81
CA LYS A 287 -5.75 15.92 -16.59
C LYS A 287 -5.03 15.83 -17.94
N VAL A 288 -3.81 15.31 -17.97
CA VAL A 288 -3.03 15.11 -19.20
C VAL A 288 -3.67 14.04 -20.10
N GLN A 289 -4.19 12.96 -19.53
CA GLN A 289 -4.87 11.89 -20.28
C GLN A 289 -6.03 12.42 -21.12
N HIS A 290 -6.75 13.43 -20.61
CA HIS A 290 -7.88 14.06 -21.29
C HIS A 290 -7.49 15.29 -22.13
N ALA A 291 -6.19 15.60 -22.23
CA ALA A 291 -5.68 16.71 -23.02
C ALA A 291 -5.51 16.34 -24.50
N SER A 292 -5.07 17.33 -25.30
CA SER A 292 -4.85 17.12 -26.73
C SER A 292 -3.76 16.08 -27.00
N PRO A 293 -3.77 15.40 -28.16
CA PRO A 293 -2.73 14.45 -28.55
C PRO A 293 -1.30 15.00 -28.47
N GLU A 294 -1.12 16.29 -28.75
CA GLU A 294 0.17 16.97 -28.70
C GLU A 294 0.70 17.03 -27.26
N ILE A 295 -0.16 17.44 -26.31
CA ILE A 295 0.18 17.52 -24.89
C ILE A 295 0.50 16.13 -24.33
N ARG A 296 -0.28 15.11 -24.70
CA ARG A 296 -0.01 13.72 -24.29
C ARG A 296 1.35 13.22 -24.78
N ASN A 297 1.66 13.50 -26.05
CA ASN A 297 2.95 13.13 -26.65
C ASN A 297 4.13 13.88 -26.04
N GLU A 298 3.95 15.15 -25.67
CA GLU A 298 4.98 15.95 -25.02
C GLU A 298 5.24 15.46 -23.59
N PHE A 299 4.18 15.21 -22.83
CA PHE A 299 4.25 14.64 -21.48
C PHE A 299 5.00 13.30 -21.47
N LEU A 300 4.69 12.38 -22.39
CA LEU A 300 5.34 11.07 -22.46
C LEU A 300 6.85 11.14 -22.78
N LYS A 301 7.36 12.24 -23.36
CA LYS A 301 8.80 12.42 -23.61
C LYS A 301 9.58 12.71 -22.33
N ASN A 302 8.97 13.42 -21.39
CA ASN A 302 9.62 13.75 -20.11
C ASN A 302 8.57 13.93 -18.98
N PRO A 303 7.96 12.83 -18.50
CA PRO A 303 6.87 12.94 -17.53
C PRO A 303 7.31 13.56 -16.20
N LYS A 304 8.54 13.26 -15.75
CA LYS A 304 9.08 13.76 -14.49
C LYS A 304 9.15 15.29 -14.47
N ALA A 305 9.67 15.90 -15.52
CA ALA A 305 9.73 17.37 -15.61
C ALA A 305 8.34 18.01 -15.62
N PHE A 306 7.37 17.37 -16.28
CA PHE A 306 5.98 17.85 -16.27
C PHE A 306 5.35 17.74 -14.89
N LEU A 307 5.56 16.61 -14.20
CA LEU A 307 5.06 16.38 -12.84
C LEU A 307 5.68 17.35 -11.83
N SER A 308 7.01 17.52 -11.84
CA SER A 308 7.73 18.45 -10.95
C SER A 308 7.24 19.89 -11.14
N ASN A 309 7.04 20.34 -12.38
CA ASN A 309 6.58 21.70 -12.65
C ASN A 309 5.13 21.98 -12.21
N ASP A 310 4.19 21.04 -12.40
CA ASP A 310 2.77 21.27 -12.05
C ASP A 310 2.50 20.99 -10.56
N LEU A 311 3.31 20.16 -9.91
CA LEU A 311 3.18 19.79 -8.51
C LEU A 311 4.08 20.62 -7.57
N ASP A 312 4.79 21.63 -8.09
CA ASP A 312 5.64 22.52 -7.29
C ASP A 312 4.86 23.15 -6.12
N GLY A 313 5.44 23.08 -4.93
CA GLY A 313 4.80 23.49 -3.66
C GLY A 313 3.71 22.55 -3.12
N VAL A 314 3.36 21.47 -3.83
CA VAL A 314 2.42 20.43 -3.37
C VAL A 314 3.14 19.12 -3.03
N ILE A 315 4.09 18.73 -3.88
CA ILE A 315 4.98 17.57 -3.72
C ILE A 315 6.37 18.05 -4.15
N ASP A 316 7.36 17.94 -3.26
CA ASP A 316 8.74 18.27 -3.62
C ASP A 316 9.39 17.19 -4.50
N ASP A 317 10.57 17.48 -5.07
CA ASP A 317 11.25 16.58 -5.99
C ASP A 317 11.68 15.25 -5.34
N GLU A 318 12.06 15.24 -4.06
CA GLU A 318 12.44 14.02 -3.34
C GLU A 318 11.21 13.13 -3.10
N GLU A 319 10.09 13.74 -2.73
CA GLU A 319 8.80 13.08 -2.60
C GLU A 319 8.29 12.57 -3.95
N LEU A 320 8.51 13.32 -5.03
CA LEU A 320 8.16 12.91 -6.39
C LEU A 320 8.96 11.65 -6.80
N ASP A 321 10.26 11.62 -6.51
CA ASP A 321 11.12 10.45 -6.76
C ASP A 321 10.65 9.21 -5.98
N ASN A 322 10.09 9.41 -4.80
CA ASN A 322 9.53 8.32 -4.01
C ASN A 322 8.22 7.75 -4.57
N ILE A 323 7.40 8.56 -5.25
CA ILE A 323 6.09 8.14 -5.76
C ILE A 323 6.10 7.80 -7.26
N PHE A 324 7.00 8.37 -8.07
CA PHE A 324 7.04 8.17 -9.51
C PHE A 324 8.27 7.38 -9.92
N SER A 325 8.05 6.19 -10.49
CA SER A 325 9.12 5.43 -11.14
C SER A 325 9.31 5.99 -12.55
N ASP A 326 10.48 6.59 -12.82
CA ASP A 326 10.90 7.21 -14.10
C ASP A 326 10.81 6.29 -15.35
N ARG A 327 10.43 5.02 -15.18
CA ARG A 327 10.26 4.04 -16.26
C ARG A 327 8.89 4.17 -16.91
N VAL A 328 8.84 4.84 -18.06
CA VAL A 328 7.70 4.77 -19.00
C VAL A 328 7.84 3.50 -19.85
N ILE A 329 6.81 2.66 -19.90
CA ILE A 329 6.80 1.48 -20.78
C ILE A 329 5.86 1.73 -21.95
N GLY A 330 6.39 1.61 -23.17
CA GLY A 330 5.60 1.68 -24.41
C GLY A 330 6.27 0.89 -25.54
N ILE A 331 5.46 0.35 -26.45
CA ILE A 331 5.93 -0.17 -27.73
C ILE A 331 6.08 1.04 -28.65
N GLY A 332 7.31 1.52 -28.83
CA GLY A 332 7.59 2.64 -29.73
C GLY A 332 7.43 2.24 -31.19
N GLU A 333 6.83 3.12 -32.00
CA GLU A 333 6.80 2.95 -33.45
C GLU A 333 8.23 3.11 -33.98
N TRP A 334 8.83 2.01 -34.47
CA TRP A 334 10.14 2.07 -35.11
C TRP A 334 10.03 2.85 -36.42
N LYS A 335 10.49 4.10 -36.43
CA LYS A 335 10.67 4.86 -37.67
C LYS A 335 12.04 4.56 -38.24
N ALA A 336 12.06 3.81 -39.35
CA ALA A 336 13.27 3.59 -40.13
C ALA A 336 13.93 4.93 -40.46
N LYS A 337 15.19 5.13 -40.08
CA LYS A 337 15.98 6.19 -40.71
C LYS A 337 16.12 5.81 -42.18
N VAL A 338 15.56 6.63 -43.09
CA VAL A 338 15.74 6.44 -44.53
C VAL A 338 17.21 6.71 -44.82
N ILE A 339 17.96 5.66 -45.16
CA ILE A 339 19.36 5.74 -45.59
C ILE A 339 19.35 5.59 -47.12
N PRO A 340 19.50 6.68 -47.90
CA PRO A 340 19.30 6.65 -49.36
C PRO A 340 20.15 5.61 -50.10
N TRP A 341 21.33 5.29 -49.57
CA TRP A 341 22.32 4.40 -50.20
C TRP A 341 22.22 2.92 -49.79
N VAL A 342 21.35 2.57 -48.82
CA VAL A 342 21.16 1.19 -48.34
C VAL A 342 19.70 0.78 -48.49
N LYS A 343 19.41 -0.16 -49.40
CA LYS A 343 18.11 -0.81 -49.45
C LYS A 343 18.18 -2.09 -48.62
N VAL A 344 17.52 -2.08 -47.47
CA VAL A 344 17.35 -3.29 -46.65
C VAL A 344 16.31 -4.18 -47.34
N PRO A 345 16.63 -5.44 -47.68
CA PRO A 345 15.63 -6.38 -48.19
C PRO A 345 14.51 -6.55 -47.16
N SER A 346 13.24 -6.61 -47.60
CA SER A 346 12.06 -6.59 -46.71
C SER A 346 11.92 -7.79 -45.76
N GLN A 347 12.83 -8.76 -45.81
CA GLN A 347 12.79 -10.02 -45.05
C GLN A 347 14.02 -10.25 -44.15
N GLU A 348 14.95 -9.30 -44.05
CA GLU A 348 16.17 -9.49 -43.25
C GLU A 348 15.99 -8.91 -41.84
N TRP A 349 15.86 -9.79 -40.84
CA TRP A 349 15.91 -9.42 -39.42
C TRP A 349 17.36 -9.08 -39.03
N LEU A 350 17.59 -7.93 -38.40
CA LEU A 350 18.92 -7.43 -38.04
C LEU A 350 19.13 -7.42 -36.52
N PRO A 351 19.52 -8.55 -35.91
CA PRO A 351 20.03 -8.53 -34.55
C PRO A 351 21.42 -7.88 -34.56
N ASP A 352 21.71 -7.07 -33.54
CA ASP A 352 23.06 -6.57 -33.19
C ASP A 352 23.55 -5.28 -33.89
N GLY A 353 22.67 -4.49 -34.51
CA GLY A 353 23.02 -3.14 -34.98
C GLY A 353 24.03 -3.09 -36.13
N LYS A 354 24.31 -4.22 -36.78
CA LYS A 354 25.15 -4.30 -37.98
C LYS A 354 24.31 -3.97 -39.21
N LEU A 355 24.88 -3.19 -40.13
CA LEU A 355 24.20 -2.87 -41.40
C LEU A 355 23.96 -4.18 -42.21
N PRO A 356 22.80 -4.31 -42.88
CA PRO A 356 22.47 -5.50 -43.67
C PRO A 356 23.51 -5.76 -44.75
N LYS A 357 23.65 -7.04 -45.14
CA LYS A 357 24.49 -7.46 -46.29
C LYS A 357 23.79 -7.14 -47.63
N GLY A 358 23.12 -6.00 -47.71
CA GLY A 358 22.37 -5.54 -48.88
C GLY A 358 23.26 -4.86 -49.92
N ILE A 359 22.67 -4.70 -51.12
CA ILE A 359 23.27 -4.01 -52.27
C ILE A 359 23.55 -2.54 -51.87
N ARG A 360 24.84 -2.20 -51.78
CA ARG A 360 25.32 -0.84 -51.57
C ARG A 360 25.42 -0.15 -52.91
N GLY A 361 24.74 0.96 -53.08
CA GLY A 361 24.78 1.66 -54.35
C GLY A 361 24.25 3.08 -54.27
N LEU A 362 24.86 3.95 -55.08
CA LEU A 362 24.45 5.34 -55.26
C LEU A 362 23.40 5.42 -56.36
N GLN A 363 22.41 6.28 -56.18
CA GLN A 363 21.44 6.59 -57.21
C GLN A 363 21.93 7.83 -57.96
N ILE A 364 22.17 7.68 -59.27
CA ILE A 364 22.66 8.73 -60.16
C ILE A 364 21.62 8.87 -61.28
N GLY A 365 20.87 9.98 -61.26
CA GLY A 365 19.66 10.11 -62.07
C GLY A 365 18.64 9.00 -61.77
N ASP A 366 18.15 8.34 -62.83
CA ASP A 366 17.15 7.27 -62.74
C ASP A 366 17.74 5.86 -62.57
N LYS A 367 19.07 5.73 -62.44
CA LYS A 367 19.76 4.43 -62.37
C LYS A 367 20.58 4.28 -61.10
N ARG A 368 20.62 3.04 -60.59
CA ARG A 368 21.33 2.68 -59.36
C ARG A 368 22.65 2.00 -59.70
N VAL A 369 23.75 2.60 -59.30
CA VAL A 369 25.11 2.07 -59.48
C VAL A 369 25.51 1.33 -58.22
N THR A 370 25.82 0.04 -58.34
CA THR A 370 26.27 -0.78 -57.20
C THR A 370 27.76 -0.58 -57.01
N LEU A 371 28.18 -0.19 -55.81
CA LEU A 371 29.58 0.14 -55.52
C LEU A 371 30.08 -0.64 -54.31
N SER A 372 31.20 -1.33 -54.48
CA SER A 372 32.00 -1.78 -53.34
C SER A 372 32.71 -0.60 -52.67
N ALA A 373 33.19 -0.79 -51.43
CA ALA A 373 33.92 0.27 -50.72
C ALA A 373 35.23 0.68 -51.42
N THR A 374 35.86 -0.26 -52.14
CA THR A 374 37.08 0.01 -52.92
C THR A 374 36.75 0.82 -54.18
N GLN A 375 35.74 0.39 -54.94
CA GLN A 375 35.27 1.10 -56.13
C GLN A 375 34.77 2.51 -55.81
N ALA A 376 34.12 2.70 -54.66
CA ALA A 376 33.68 4.03 -54.22
C ALA A 376 34.87 4.98 -53.98
N LYS A 377 35.95 4.50 -53.36
CA LYS A 377 37.16 5.31 -53.15
C LYS A 377 37.87 5.64 -54.47
N GLU A 378 37.95 4.67 -55.37
CA GLU A 378 38.53 4.87 -56.70
C GLU A 378 37.72 5.87 -57.52
N LEU A 379 36.39 5.77 -57.48
CA LEU A 379 35.50 6.68 -58.18
C LEU A 379 35.60 8.12 -57.64
N VAL A 380 35.69 8.30 -56.32
CA VAL A 380 35.93 9.62 -55.71
C VAL A 380 37.24 10.22 -56.23
N ALA A 381 38.33 9.45 -56.22
CA ALA A 381 39.61 9.92 -56.75
C ALA A 381 39.55 10.24 -58.25
N GLN A 382 38.78 9.49 -59.05
CA GLN A 382 38.57 9.79 -60.47
C GLN A 382 37.77 11.08 -60.69
N ILE A 383 36.74 11.32 -59.88
CA ILE A 383 35.94 12.55 -59.91
C ILE A 383 36.78 13.75 -59.50
N GLU A 384 37.55 13.66 -58.42
CA GLU A 384 38.44 14.73 -57.95
C GLU A 384 39.51 15.09 -59.01
N ASN A 385 40.08 14.08 -59.67
CA ASN A 385 41.03 14.29 -60.76
C ASN A 385 40.38 14.90 -62.00
N ALA A 386 39.17 14.45 -62.38
CA ALA A 386 38.43 14.98 -63.51
C ALA A 386 37.98 16.44 -63.29
N ALA A 387 37.52 16.76 -62.07
CA ALA A 387 37.19 18.11 -61.64
C ALA A 387 38.42 19.03 -61.73
N SER A 388 39.57 18.56 -61.22
CA SER A 388 40.84 19.29 -61.26
C SER A 388 41.37 19.48 -62.70
N ALA A 389 41.05 18.56 -63.60
CA ALA A 389 41.38 18.63 -65.02
C ALA A 389 40.34 19.39 -65.88
N GLY A 390 39.28 19.93 -65.28
CA GLY A 390 38.22 20.67 -65.98
C GLY A 390 37.30 19.80 -66.85
N SER A 391 37.30 18.48 -66.65
CA SER A 391 36.41 17.56 -67.34
C SER A 391 35.03 17.54 -66.66
N ALA A 392 33.96 17.65 -67.43
CA ALA A 392 32.60 17.73 -66.89
C ALA A 392 32.06 16.37 -66.41
N THR A 393 32.61 15.25 -66.87
CA THR A 393 32.12 13.90 -66.55
C THR A 393 33.26 12.89 -66.41
N VAL A 394 33.02 11.83 -65.63
CA VAL A 394 33.85 10.62 -65.50
C VAL A 394 33.06 9.42 -66.00
N SER A 395 33.69 8.56 -66.80
CA SER A 395 33.07 7.30 -67.21
C SER A 395 33.34 6.19 -66.19
N PHE A 396 32.29 5.61 -65.62
CA PHE A 396 32.37 4.48 -64.70
C PHE A 396 31.32 3.42 -65.07
N GLU A 397 31.73 2.17 -65.27
CA GLU A 397 30.86 1.05 -65.69
C GLU A 397 29.93 1.39 -66.88
N ASN A 398 30.48 2.05 -67.91
CA ASN A 398 29.76 2.54 -69.10
C ASN A 398 28.69 3.62 -68.82
N GLN A 399 28.84 4.39 -67.72
CA GLN A 399 27.98 5.52 -67.40
C GLN A 399 28.81 6.79 -67.21
N GLU A 400 28.27 7.92 -67.68
CA GLU A 400 28.86 9.23 -67.42
C GLU A 400 28.34 9.78 -66.09
N ILE A 401 29.26 10.02 -65.17
CA ILE A 401 29.00 10.60 -63.85
C ILE A 401 29.50 12.05 -63.87
N PRO A 402 28.66 13.04 -63.52
CA PRO A 402 29.08 14.43 -63.44
C PRO A 402 30.26 14.61 -62.47
N ALA A 403 31.27 15.38 -62.88
CA ALA A 403 32.47 15.66 -62.07
C ALA A 403 32.47 17.08 -61.47
N ASN A 404 31.31 17.73 -61.47
CA ASN A 404 31.15 19.18 -61.32
C ASN A 404 30.08 19.60 -60.29
N GLU A 405 29.65 18.71 -59.39
CA GLU A 405 28.86 19.04 -58.18
C GLU A 405 29.55 18.61 -56.89
#